data_AF-A0A2D5IER6-F1
#
_entry.id   AF-A0A2D5IER6-F1
#
_cell.length_a   1.000
_cell.length_b   1.000
_cell.length_c   1.000
_cell.angle_alpha   90.00
_cell.angle_beta   90.00
_cell.angle_gamma   90.00
#
_symmetry.space_group_name_H-M   'P 1'
#
loop_
_entity.id
_entity.type
_entity.pdbx_description
1 polymer ?
#
loop_
_entity_poly.entity_id
_entity_poly.type
_entity_poly.pdbx_seq_one_letter_code
_entity_poly.pdbx_strand_id
1 'polypeptide(L)'
;MSYKLNAAQPIVDANGTMEQPFRQFTQEAALSIPITGAGSPEGVVEAVQFSLYLDTTGSAGSIQYRKMQPEIGGDRSKGWIAV
;
A
#
# COMPACT_ATOMS: atom_id res chain seq x y z
N MET A 1 -7.31 -4.07 14.61
CA MET A 1 -8.04 -5.35 14.71
C MET A 1 -7.20 -6.40 14.01
N SER A 2 -6.81 -7.49 14.65
CA SER A 2 -6.04 -8.55 13.97
C SER A 2 -7.00 -9.46 13.21
N TYR A 3 -6.92 -9.53 11.88
CA TYR A 3 -7.66 -10.53 11.13
C TYR A 3 -6.99 -11.90 11.38
N LYS A 4 -7.78 -12.93 11.65
CA LYS A 4 -7.28 -14.31 11.75
C LYS A 4 -7.99 -15.14 10.70
N LEU A 5 -7.25 -15.60 9.70
CA LEU A 5 -7.79 -16.54 8.72
C LEU A 5 -8.02 -17.89 9.42
N ASN A 6 -9.22 -18.44 9.20
CA ASN A 6 -9.61 -19.75 9.69
C ASN A 6 -9.67 -20.72 8.49
N ALA A 7 -8.87 -21.78 8.52
CA ALA A 7 -8.83 -22.76 7.44
C ALA A 7 -10.17 -23.50 7.23
N ALA A 8 -11.03 -23.57 8.25
CA ALA A 8 -12.35 -24.17 8.13
C ALA A 8 -13.41 -23.22 7.55
N GLN A 9 -13.09 -21.93 7.40
CA GLN A 9 -14.01 -20.95 6.80
C GLN A 9 -13.80 -20.91 5.29
N PRO A 10 -14.88 -20.90 4.48
CA PRO A 10 -14.79 -20.63 3.05
C PRO A 10 -14.08 -19.30 2.76
N ILE A 11 -13.38 -19.24 1.62
CA ILE A 11 -12.71 -18.02 1.14
C ILE A 11 -13.71 -17.08 0.43
N VAL A 12 -14.76 -17.66 -0.16
CA VAL A 12 -15.82 -16.96 -0.88
C VAL A 12 -17.19 -17.32 -0.29
N ASP A 13 -18.10 -16.35 -0.33
CA ASP A 13 -19.49 -16.53 0.04
C ASP A 13 -20.27 -17.25 -1.08
N ALA A 14 -21.54 -17.57 -0.81
CA ALA A 14 -22.41 -18.24 -1.79
C ALA A 14 -22.68 -17.43 -3.06
N ASN A 15 -22.45 -16.11 -3.04
CA ASN A 15 -22.60 -15.21 -4.18
C ASN A 15 -21.28 -15.04 -4.97
N GLY A 16 -20.23 -15.77 -4.58
CA GLY A 16 -18.92 -15.73 -5.23
C GLY A 16 -18.06 -14.54 -4.83
N THR A 17 -18.45 -13.75 -3.82
CA THR A 17 -17.63 -12.64 -3.32
C THR A 17 -16.74 -13.09 -2.17
N MET A 18 -15.62 -12.40 -1.94
CA MET A 18 -14.71 -12.77 -0.85
C MET A 18 -15.42 -12.65 0.51
N GLU A 19 -15.31 -13.70 1.32
CA GLU A 19 -15.73 -13.69 2.72
C GLU A 19 -15.03 -12.56 3.49
N GLN A 20 -15.71 -12.00 4.49
CA GLN A 20 -15.23 -10.78 5.18
C GLN A 20 -13.78 -10.90 5.71
N PRO A 21 -13.38 -11.99 6.40
CA PRO A 21 -12.01 -12.12 6.91
C PRO A 21 -10.96 -12.19 5.80
N PHE A 22 -11.26 -12.89 4.71
CA PHE A 22 -10.36 -12.98 3.57
C PHE A 22 -10.26 -11.66 2.82
N ARG A 23 -11.38 -10.94 2.67
CA ARG A 23 -11.41 -9.61 2.07
C ARG A 23 -10.59 -8.59 2.87
N GLN A 24 -10.65 -8.65 4.19
CA GLN A 24 -9.84 -7.77 5.03
C GLN A 24 -8.35 -8.13 4.93
N PHE A 25 -8.02 -9.43 4.99
CA PHE A 25 -6.65 -9.91 4.75
C PHE A 25 -6.09 -9.38 3.42
N THR A 26 -6.84 -9.51 2.32
CA THR A 26 -6.34 -9.12 1.00
C THR A 26 -6.19 -7.61 0.87
N GLN A 27 -7.04 -6.80 1.51
CA GLN A 27 -6.87 -5.35 1.57
C GLN A 27 -5.59 -4.97 2.32
N GLU A 28 -5.35 -5.54 3.50
CA GLU A 28 -4.14 -5.24 4.27
C GLU A 28 -2.87 -5.77 3.59
N ALA A 29 -2.94 -6.94 2.96
CA ALA A 29 -1.85 -7.50 2.16
C ALA A 29 -1.55 -6.63 0.92
N ALA A 30 -2.57 -6.10 0.24
CA ALA A 30 -2.36 -5.20 -0.89
C ALA A 30 -1.63 -3.91 -0.48
N LEU A 31 -1.87 -3.40 0.74
CA LEU A 31 -1.18 -2.23 1.29
C LEU A 31 0.27 -2.49 1.69
N SER A 32 0.67 -3.75 1.87
CA SER A 32 2.04 -4.13 2.22
C SER A 32 2.94 -4.36 1.00
N ILE A 33 2.36 -4.50 -0.19
CA ILE A 33 3.11 -4.63 -1.43
C ILE A 33 3.76 -3.27 -1.76
N PRO A 34 5.10 -3.20 -1.87
CA PRO A 34 5.77 -1.96 -2.23
C PRO A 34 5.40 -1.52 -3.65
N ILE A 35 5.18 -0.22 -3.82
CA ILE A 35 5.14 0.41 -5.14
C ILE A 35 6.59 0.55 -5.63
N THR A 36 6.83 0.39 -6.93
CA THR A 36 8.15 0.56 -7.52
C THR A 36 8.09 1.56 -8.68
N GLY A 37 9.16 2.32 -8.87
CA GLY A 37 9.28 3.26 -9.99
C GLY A 37 10.63 3.95 -10.01
N ALA A 38 10.87 4.78 -11.03
CA ALA A 38 12.12 5.52 -11.16
C ALA A 38 11.98 6.95 -10.62
N GLY A 39 12.84 7.32 -9.68
CA GLY A 39 12.92 8.65 -9.07
C GLY A 39 11.94 8.84 -7.92
N SER A 40 11.85 10.09 -7.45
CA SER A 40 10.97 10.47 -6.35
C SER A 40 9.49 10.31 -6.70
N PRO A 41 8.67 9.69 -5.82
CA PRO A 41 7.23 9.59 -6.03
C PRO A 41 6.45 10.88 -5.73
N GLU A 42 7.09 11.89 -5.12
CA GLU A 42 6.44 13.13 -4.67
C GLU A 42 5.86 13.91 -5.86
N GLY A 43 4.55 14.18 -5.83
CA GLY A 43 3.86 14.89 -6.90
C GLY A 43 3.54 14.04 -8.14
N VAL A 44 3.90 12.74 -8.12
CA VAL A 44 3.76 11.83 -9.28
C VAL A 44 2.90 10.61 -8.95
N VAL A 45 3.10 10.02 -7.76
CA VAL A 45 2.45 8.76 -7.38
C VAL A 45 1.41 9.02 -6.30
N GLU A 46 0.14 8.78 -6.63
CA GLU A 46 -0.93 8.70 -5.64
C GLU A 46 -0.89 7.38 -4.88
N ALA A 47 -0.95 7.47 -3.55
CA ALA A 47 -1.01 6.30 -2.68
C ALA A 47 -1.67 6.67 -1.35
N VAL A 48 -2.18 5.66 -0.63
CA VAL A 48 -2.71 5.86 0.72
C VAL A 48 -1.57 6.09 1.72
N GLN A 49 -1.93 6.60 2.90
CA GLN A 49 -0.96 6.77 3.98
C GLN A 49 -0.30 5.43 4.35
N PHE A 50 0.98 5.50 4.66
CA PHE A 50 1.91 4.42 5.01
C PHE A 50 2.34 3.48 3.88
N SER A 51 1.91 3.72 2.64
CA SER A 51 2.45 3.01 1.48
C SER A 51 3.97 3.16 1.39
N LEU A 52 4.62 2.07 1.01
CA LEU A 52 6.06 2.00 0.72
C LEU A 52 6.27 2.16 -0.78
N TYR A 53 7.22 3.00 -1.17
CA TYR A 53 7.71 3.12 -2.54
C TYR A 53 9.22 2.83 -2.58
N LEU A 54 9.64 2.05 -3.57
CA LEU A 54 11.05 1.71 -3.82
C LEU A 54 11.48 2.35 -5.15
N ASP A 55 12.52 3.17 -5.07
CA ASP A 55 13.14 3.81 -6.23
C ASP A 55 14.09 2.83 -6.93
N THR A 56 13.77 2.47 -8.18
CA THR A 56 14.52 1.52 -9.00
C THR A 56 15.66 2.16 -9.78
N THR A 57 15.88 3.48 -9.67
CA THR A 57 16.93 4.18 -10.43
C THR A 57 18.34 3.83 -9.93
N GLY A 58 18.46 3.27 -8.71
CA GLY A 58 19.69 2.65 -8.22
C GLY A 58 20.86 3.62 -7.96
N SER A 59 20.59 4.91 -7.81
CA SER A 59 21.62 5.92 -7.48
C SER A 59 22.01 5.89 -5.99
N ALA A 60 23.19 6.40 -5.67
CA ALA A 60 23.63 6.60 -4.28
C ALA A 60 22.74 7.65 -3.60
N GLY A 61 21.70 7.21 -2.89
CA GLY A 61 20.71 8.06 -2.21
C GLY A 61 19.59 7.23 -1.58
N SER A 62 18.53 7.90 -1.11
CA SER A 62 17.33 7.22 -0.58
C SER A 62 16.63 6.43 -1.67
N ILE A 63 16.66 5.11 -1.51
CA ILE A 63 15.96 4.15 -2.40
C ILE A 63 14.56 3.81 -1.89
N GLN A 64 14.16 4.32 -0.72
CA GLN A 64 12.85 4.08 -0.13
C GLN A 64 12.16 5.41 0.20
N TYR A 65 10.86 5.44 -0.04
CA TYR A 65 9.99 6.54 0.33
C TYR A 65 8.79 5.98 1.08
N ARG A 66 8.40 6.64 2.17
CA ARG A 66 7.20 6.30 2.95
C ARG A 66 6.17 7.40 2.80
N LYS A 67 4.93 7.03 2.49
CA LYS A 67 3.82 7.99 2.46
C LYS A 67 3.38 8.33 3.88
N MET A 68 3.67 9.53 4.38
CA MET A 68 3.42 9.86 5.80
C MET A 68 2.17 10.71 6.01
N GLN A 69 1.69 11.39 4.98
CA GLN A 69 0.44 12.15 5.01
C GLN A 69 -0.51 11.60 3.93
N PRO A 70 -1.83 11.61 4.15
CA PRO A 70 -2.78 11.16 3.13
C PRO A 70 -2.83 12.10 1.91
N GLU A 71 -2.60 13.39 2.11
CA GLU A 71 -2.54 14.44 1.10
C GLU A 71 -1.84 15.69 1.64
N ILE A 72 -1.40 16.59 0.74
CA ILE A 72 -0.98 17.95 1.07
C ILE A 72 -1.75 18.93 0.19
N GLY A 73 -2.58 19.78 0.82
CA GLY A 73 -3.36 20.79 0.09
C GLY A 73 -4.35 20.20 -0.91
N GLY A 74 -4.92 19.03 -0.62
CA GLY A 74 -5.84 18.31 -1.51
C GLY A 74 -5.17 17.39 -2.53
N ASP A 75 -3.84 17.39 -2.61
CA ASP A 75 -3.09 16.57 -3.56
C ASP A 75 -2.65 15.25 -2.91
N ARG A 76 -3.23 14.16 -3.38
CA ARG A 76 -2.97 12.79 -2.90
C ARG A 76 -1.66 12.20 -3.39
N SER A 77 -0.97 12.84 -4.32
CA SER A 77 0.38 12.43 -4.75
C SER A 77 1.49 12.97 -3.85
N LYS A 78 1.15 13.83 -2.87
CA LYS A 78 2.10 14.51 -1.99
C LYS A 78 2.10 14.02 -0.55
N GLY A 79 3.23 14.16 0.13
CA GLY A 79 3.43 13.77 1.53
C GLY A 79 4.32 12.54 1.71
N TRP A 80 5.20 12.29 0.74
CA TRP A 80 6.22 11.26 0.80
C TRP A 80 7.45 11.75 1.57
N ILE A 81 8.04 10.87 2.36
CA ILE A 81 9.29 11.12 3.08
C ILE A 81 10.32 10.09 2.62
N ALA A 82 11.49 10.57 2.18
CA ALA A 82 12.64 9.73 1.86
C ALA A 82 13.23 9.11 3.13
N VAL A 83 13.55 7.81 3.08
CA VAL A 83 14.12 7.02 4.18
C VAL A 83 15.52 6.53 3.82
#